data_AF-A0A7V9LQ55-F1
#
_entry.id   AF-A0A7V9LQ55-F1
#
_cell.length_a   1.000
_cell.length_b   1.000
_cell.length_c   1.000
_cell.angle_alpha   90.00
_cell.angle_beta   90.00
_cell.angle_gamma   90.00
#
_symmetry.space_group_name_H-M   'P 1'
#
loop_
_entity.id
_entity.type
_entity.pdbx_description
1 polymer ?
#
loop_
_entity_poly.entity_id
_entity_poly.type
_entity_poly.pdbx_seq_one_letter_code
_entity_poly.pdbx_strand_id
1 'polypeptide(L)' 'VNRDIVLENDVVFGSVNASVEHYVQAAAALASADHDWLARLVSRRAPLANFGDAFEVRGDDVKVVLTLED' A
#
# COMPACT_ATOMS: atom_id res chain seq x y z
N VAL A 1 1.28 9.98 28.38
CA VAL A 1 1.91 8.89 27.59
C VAL A 1 2.47 7.79 28.48
N ASN A 2 3.67 7.91 29.08
CA ASN A 2 4.24 6.79 29.86
C ASN A 2 3.36 6.32 31.05
N ARG A 3 2.75 7.26 31.75
CA ARG A 3 1.85 6.95 32.87
C ARG A 3 0.57 6.24 32.39
N ASP A 4 0.03 6.65 31.26
CA ASP A 4 -1.22 6.11 30.72
C ASP A 4 -1.00 4.68 30.21
N ILE A 5 0.11 4.44 29.49
CA ILE A 5 0.52 3.09 29.04
C ILE A 5 0.61 2.10 30.21
N VAL A 6 1.18 2.54 31.33
CA VAL A 6 1.35 1.68 32.53
C VAL A 6 0.02 1.42 33.23
N LEU A 7 -0.85 2.43 33.34
CA LEU A 7 -2.10 2.32 34.09
C LEU A 7 -3.22 1.64 33.29
N GLU A 8 -3.19 1.73 31.96
CA GLU A 8 -4.20 1.17 31.06
C GLU A 8 -3.80 -0.17 30.45
N ASN A 9 -2.53 -0.58 30.64
CA ASN A 9 -1.93 -1.78 30.04
C ASN A 9 -1.86 -1.71 28.50
N ASP A 10 -1.51 -0.53 27.98
CA ASP A 10 -1.35 -0.36 26.54
C ASP A 10 -0.16 -1.16 26.01
N VAL A 11 -0.29 -1.67 24.78
CA VAL A 11 0.76 -2.41 24.08
C VAL A 11 1.37 -1.57 22.97
N VAL A 12 2.71 -1.61 22.88
CA VAL A 12 3.46 -1.13 21.71
C VAL A 12 4.17 -2.32 21.10
N PHE A 13 3.86 -2.64 19.84
CA PHE A 13 4.55 -3.69 19.10
C PHE A 13 5.08 -3.13 17.77
N GLY A 14 6.26 -3.58 17.38
CA GLY A 14 6.85 -3.28 16.08
C GLY A 14 6.45 -4.35 15.07
N SER A 15 6.11 -3.94 13.85
CA SER A 15 5.89 -4.85 12.73
C SER A 15 6.69 -4.38 11.52
N VAL A 16 7.37 -5.30 10.86
CA VAL A 16 8.12 -5.06 9.64
C VAL A 16 8.07 -6.30 8.77
N ASN A 17 7.96 -6.09 7.45
CA ASN A 17 7.88 -7.13 6.44
C ASN A 17 6.61 -8.01 6.53
N ALA A 18 6.50 -8.98 5.62
CA ALA A 18 5.40 -9.92 5.46
C ALA A 18 5.91 -11.30 5.01
N SER A 19 5.20 -12.35 5.39
CA SER A 19 5.36 -13.73 4.87
C SER A 19 4.31 -14.06 3.80
N VAL A 20 4.42 -15.23 3.16
CA VAL A 20 3.49 -15.70 2.11
C VAL A 20 2.02 -15.67 2.56
N GLU A 21 1.75 -16.07 3.80
CA GLU A 21 0.39 -16.09 4.36
C GLU A 21 -0.25 -14.70 4.35
N HIS A 22 0.54 -13.65 4.59
CA HIS A 22 0.05 -12.28 4.56
C HIS A 22 -0.33 -11.85 3.14
N TYR A 23 0.40 -12.29 2.11
CA TYR A 23 0.05 -12.03 0.71
C TYR A 23 -1.23 -12.77 0.30
N VAL A 24 -1.43 -14.01 0.77
CA VAL A 24 -2.67 -14.76 0.54
C VAL A 24 -3.87 -14.04 1.18
N GLN A 25 -3.71 -13.57 2.42
CA GLN A 25 -4.74 -12.79 3.11
C GLN A 25 -5.02 -11.47 2.39
N ALA A 26 -3.99 -10.77 1.91
CA ALA A 26 -4.14 -9.54 1.15
C ALA A 26 -4.94 -9.77 -0.14
N ALA A 27 -4.65 -10.84 -0.89
CA ALA A 27 -5.39 -11.17 -2.10
C ALA A 27 -6.88 -11.42 -1.79
N ALA A 28 -7.20 -12.18 -0.73
CA ALA A 28 -8.58 -12.43 -0.31
C ALA A 28 -9.30 -11.14 0.11
N ALA A 29 -8.64 -10.26 0.86
CA ALA A 29 -9.20 -8.98 1.30
C ALA A 29 -9.42 -8.00 0.14
N LEU A 30 -8.47 -7.93 -0.81
CA LEU A 30 -8.61 -7.08 -1.99
C LEU A 30 -9.71 -7.58 -2.92
N ALA A 31 -9.88 -8.90 -3.07
CA ALA A 31 -10.93 -9.46 -3.91
C ALA A 31 -12.34 -9.14 -3.39
N SER A 32 -12.53 -9.02 -2.06
CA SER A 32 -13.81 -8.72 -1.43
C SER A 32 -14.12 -7.24 -1.24
N ALA A 33 -13.16 -6.36 -1.53
CA ALA A 33 -13.33 -4.91 -1.43
C ALA A 33 -14.08 -4.31 -2.63
N ASP A 34 -14.51 -3.06 -2.51
CA ASP A 34 -15.11 -2.29 -3.61
C ASP A 34 -14.05 -2.03 -4.70
N HIS A 35 -14.29 -2.57 -5.91
CA HIS A 35 -13.35 -2.47 -7.03
C HIS A 35 -13.27 -1.06 -7.63
N ASP A 36 -14.35 -0.28 -7.59
CA ASP A 36 -14.35 1.10 -8.08
C ASP A 36 -13.51 1.98 -7.14
N TRP A 37 -13.58 1.73 -5.84
CA TRP A 37 -12.68 2.35 -4.88
C TRP A 37 -11.22 1.89 -5.06
N LEU A 38 -10.98 0.59 -5.21
CA LEU A 38 -9.62 0.04 -5.40
C LEU A 38 -8.95 0.53 -6.68
N ALA A 39 -9.70 0.70 -7.76
CA ALA A 39 -9.17 1.22 -9.02
C ALA A 39 -8.52 2.60 -8.87
N ARG A 40 -8.95 3.39 -7.87
CA ARG A 40 -8.39 4.72 -7.56
C ARG A 40 -7.06 4.67 -6.82
N LEU A 41 -6.68 3.52 -6.25
CA LEU A 41 -5.42 3.35 -5.55
C LEU A 41 -4.23 3.42 -6.51
N VAL A 42 -4.40 2.90 -7.73
CA VAL A 42 -3.43 3.04 -8.82
C VAL A 42 -3.61 4.43 -9.43
N SER A 43 -2.99 5.44 -8.82
CA SER A 43 -3.14 6.85 -9.18
C SER A 43 -2.59 7.16 -10.57
N ARG A 44 -1.57 6.41 -11.01
CA ARG A 44 -0.88 6.68 -12.29
C ARG A 44 -0.21 5.44 -12.86
N ARG A 45 -0.11 5.41 -14.18
CA ARG A 45 0.56 4.37 -14.96
C ARG A 45 1.61 5.04 -15.84
N ALA A 46 2.86 4.59 -15.76
CA ALA A 46 3.96 5.09 -16.58
C ALA A 46 4.50 3.96 -17.46
N PRO A 47 4.78 4.21 -18.75
CA PRO A 47 5.39 3.19 -19.59
C PRO A 47 6.81 2.90 -19.14
N LEU A 48 7.23 1.63 -19.24
CA LEU A 48 8.59 1.23 -18.88
C LEU A 48 9.67 2.05 -19.64
N ALA A 49 9.40 2.41 -20.89
CA ALA A 49 10.28 3.26 -21.70
C ALA A 49 10.60 4.60 -21.02
N ASN A 50 9.67 5.14 -20.23
CA ASN A 50 9.82 6.38 -19.46
C ASN A 50 9.65 6.12 -17.95
N PHE A 51 10.29 5.07 -17.43
CA PHE A 51 10.15 4.70 -16.01
C PHE A 51 10.50 5.83 -15.03
N GLY A 52 11.33 6.80 -15.43
CA GLY A 52 11.68 7.97 -14.63
C GLY A 52 10.45 8.76 -14.16
N ASP A 53 9.44 8.87 -15.02
CA ASP A 53 8.18 9.57 -14.72
C ASP A 53 7.48 8.93 -13.50
N ALA A 54 7.65 7.63 -13.27
CA ALA A 54 7.04 6.93 -12.14
C ALA A 54 7.57 7.40 -10.77
N PHE A 55 8.76 8.00 -10.75
CA PHE A 55 9.42 8.48 -9.53
C PHE A 55 9.27 10.00 -9.31
N GLU A 56 8.65 10.71 -10.26
CA GLU A 56 8.25 12.10 -10.03
C GLU A 56 7.15 12.16 -8.98
N VAL A 57 7.42 12.89 -7.88
CA VAL A 57 6.45 13.06 -6.80
C VAL A 57 5.35 14.02 -7.25
N ARG A 58 4.09 13.55 -7.22
CA ARG A 58 2.89 14.36 -7.47
C ARG A 58 1.97 14.27 -6.25
N GLY A 59 1.30 15.37 -5.91
CA GLY A 59 0.58 15.52 -4.64
C GLY A 59 -0.54 14.50 -4.38
N ASP A 60 -1.12 13.94 -5.44
CA ASP A 60 -2.25 13.01 -5.37
C ASP A 60 -1.84 11.54 -5.59
N ASP A 61 -0.53 11.25 -5.72
CA ASP A 61 -0.07 9.89 -5.98
C ASP A 61 -0.18 8.98 -4.75
N VAL A 62 -0.75 7.79 -4.96
CA VAL A 62 -0.82 6.72 -3.95
C VAL A 62 0.03 5.52 -4.39
N LYS A 63 -0.31 4.94 -5.55
CA LYS A 63 0.48 3.87 -6.16
C LYS A 63 0.66 4.14 -7.65
N VAL A 64 1.90 4.41 -8.04
CA VAL A 64 2.30 4.45 -9.45
C VAL A 64 2.79 3.07 -9.88
N VAL A 65 2.34 2.60 -11.05
CA VAL A 65 2.76 1.32 -11.63
C VAL A 65 3.43 1.52 -12.98
N LEU A 66 4.35 0.62 -13.32
CA LEU A 66 4.94 0.56 -14.65
C LEU A 66 4.11 -0.36 -15.55
N THR A 67 3.80 0.09 -16.75
CA THR A 67 3.24 -0.77 -17.80
C THR A 67 4.40 -1.37 -18.61
N LEU A 68 4.34 -2.69 -18.80
CA LEU A 68 5.37 -3.47 -19.49
C LEU A 68 5.04 -3.69 -20.98
N GLU A 69 3.80 -3.39 -21.37
CA GLU A 69 3.29 -3.46 -22.73
C GLU A 69 3.17 -2.03 -23.30
N ASP A 70 3.27 -1.91 -24.64
CA ASP A 70 3.16 -0.64 -25.37
C ASP A 70 1.73 -0.06 -25.36
#